data_AF-A0A0C3P5Z0-F1
#
_entry.id   AF-A0A0C3P5Z0-F1
#
_cell.length_a   1.000
_cell.length_b   1.000
_cell.length_c   1.000
_cell.angle_alpha   90.00
_cell.angle_beta   90.00
_cell.angle_gamma   90.00
#
_symmetry.space_group_name_H-M   'P 1'
#
loop_
_entity.id
_entity.type
_entity.pdbx_description
1 polymer ?
#
loop_
_entity_poly.entity_id
_entity_poly.type
_entity_poly.pdbx_seq_one_letter_code
_entity_poly.pdbx_strand_id
1 'polypeptide(L)'
;THKKAVVWTTEEEGALLDFLASHLSQASDGNFKKVMWNATAAHMAKNYPLGPDNGNKTAELCEWKFKVLKKSYYTITDLKLVTSGFAYDDEHGVIILLDNADLWDLYVQVMSFFVRSSTNI
;
A
#
# COMPACT_ATOMS: atom_id res chain seq x y z
N THR A 1 0.63 23.45 17.98
CA THR A 1 1.61 22.34 18.07
C THR A 1 1.55 21.58 16.76
N HIS A 2 2.57 21.67 15.89
CA HIS A 2 2.57 20.90 14.63
C HIS A 2 2.75 19.41 14.95
N LYS A 3 1.86 18.55 14.44
CA LYS A 3 2.06 17.09 14.47
C LYS A 3 3.28 16.76 13.60
N LYS A 4 4.26 16.03 14.15
CA LYS A 4 5.40 15.53 13.37
C LYS A 4 4.89 14.55 12.31
N ALA A 5 5.42 14.65 11.10
CA ALA A 5 5.11 13.72 10.03
C ALA A 5 5.57 12.32 10.41
N VAL A 6 4.77 11.30 10.06
CA VAL A 6 5.13 9.91 10.30
C VAL A 6 5.85 9.37 9.07
N VAL A 7 7.13 9.07 9.24
CA VAL A 7 7.95 8.40 8.25
C VAL A 7 7.83 6.89 8.46
N TRP A 8 7.67 6.17 7.36
CA TRP A 8 7.57 4.72 7.31
C TRP A 8 8.77 4.18 6.54
N THR A 9 9.55 3.31 7.17
CA THR A 9 10.61 2.55 6.48
C THR A 9 10.05 1.25 5.91
N THR A 10 10.79 0.62 5.00
CA THR A 10 10.40 -0.67 4.41
C THR A 10 10.28 -1.76 5.47
N GLU A 11 11.13 -1.75 6.50
CA GLU A 11 11.07 -2.69 7.64
C GLU A 11 9.79 -2.49 8.46
N GLU A 12 9.39 -1.23 8.68
CA GLU A 12 8.15 -0.90 9.39
C GLU A 12 6.91 -1.30 8.58
N GLU A 13 6.94 -1.12 7.27
CA GLU A 13 5.88 -1.57 6.36
C GLU A 13 5.78 -3.10 6.33
N GLY A 14 6.92 -3.80 6.30
CA GLY A 14 6.99 -5.26 6.40
C GLY A 14 6.39 -5.77 7.71
N ALA A 15 6.81 -5.21 8.85
CA ALA A 15 6.28 -5.60 10.16
C ALA A 15 4.77 -5.32 10.31
N LEU A 16 4.28 -4.23 9.72
CA LEU A 16 2.85 -3.96 9.64
C LEU A 16 2.11 -5.08 8.90
N LEU A 17 2.61 -5.46 7.72
CA LEU A 17 2.01 -6.51 6.90
C LEU A 17 2.11 -7.89 7.57
N ASP A 18 3.25 -8.25 8.16
CA ASP A 18 3.46 -9.53 8.85
C ASP A 18 2.52 -9.68 10.05
N PHE A 19 2.36 -8.62 10.84
CA PHE A 19 1.42 -8.61 11.96
C PHE A 19 -0.01 -8.83 11.49
N LEU A 20 -0.45 -8.13 10.45
CA LEU A 20 -1.80 -8.30 9.89
C LEU A 20 -1.98 -9.68 9.25
N ALA A 21 -0.97 -10.19 8.56
CA ALA A 21 -0.95 -11.51 7.93
C ALA A 21 -1.16 -12.63 8.96
N SER A 22 -0.46 -12.56 10.10
CA SER A 22 -0.62 -13.51 11.21
C SER A 22 -2.02 -13.47 11.87
N HIS A 23 -2.79 -12.41 11.61
CA HIS A 23 -4.14 -12.22 12.17
C HIS A 23 -5.24 -12.20 11.08
N LEU A 24 -4.96 -12.73 9.88
CA LEU A 24 -5.92 -12.73 8.77
C LEU A 24 -7.26 -13.39 9.10
N SER A 25 -7.28 -14.42 9.96
CA SER A 25 -8.51 -15.09 10.40
C SER A 25 -9.46 -14.19 11.18
N GLN A 26 -8.98 -13.04 11.68
CA GLN A 26 -9.77 -12.04 12.40
C GLN A 26 -10.29 -10.93 11.49
N ALA A 27 -9.86 -10.90 10.22
CA ALA A 27 -10.46 -10.04 9.21
C ALA A 27 -11.86 -10.55 8.88
N SER A 28 -12.80 -9.63 8.71
CA SER A 28 -14.16 -9.94 8.24
C SER A 28 -14.39 -9.14 6.98
N ASP A 29 -14.90 -9.79 5.93
CA ASP A 29 -15.21 -9.13 4.64
C ASP A 29 -14.01 -8.36 4.05
N GLY A 30 -12.80 -8.93 4.18
CA GLY A 30 -11.57 -8.34 3.65
C GLY A 30 -11.08 -7.07 4.35
N ASN A 31 -11.67 -6.71 5.51
CA ASN A 31 -11.23 -5.60 6.34
C ASN A 31 -11.01 -5.99 7.80
N PHE A 32 -10.11 -5.29 8.47
CA PHE A 32 -9.85 -5.47 9.89
C PHE A 32 -10.71 -4.52 10.73
N LYS A 33 -11.20 -5.02 11.87
CA LYS A 33 -11.97 -4.23 12.83
C LYS A 33 -11.06 -3.26 13.58
N LYS A 34 -11.64 -2.20 14.14
CA LYS A 34 -10.93 -1.20 14.96
C LYS A 34 -10.04 -1.80 16.05
N VAL A 35 -10.48 -2.89 16.68
CA VAL A 35 -9.71 -3.61 17.71
C VAL A 35 -8.37 -4.12 17.17
N MET A 36 -8.35 -4.62 15.93
CA MET A 36 -7.12 -5.07 15.29
C MET A 36 -6.18 -3.89 15.05
N TRP A 37 -6.68 -2.77 14.51
CA TRP A 37 -5.83 -1.59 14.26
C TRP A 37 -5.22 -1.01 15.53
N ASN A 38 -5.93 -1.07 16.66
CA ASN A 38 -5.36 -0.73 17.96
C ASN A 38 -4.25 -1.72 18.38
N ALA A 39 -4.45 -3.01 18.18
CA ALA A 39 -3.44 -4.03 18.47
C ALA A 39 -2.21 -3.88 17.56
N THR A 40 -2.42 -3.57 16.29
CA THR A 40 -1.36 -3.26 15.32
C THR A 40 -0.57 -2.03 15.74
N ALA A 41 -1.23 -0.94 16.15
CA ALA A 41 -0.54 0.25 16.64
C ALA A 41 0.30 -0.04 17.90
N ALA A 42 -0.22 -0.85 18.82
CA ALA A 42 0.53 -1.29 20.00
C ALA A 42 1.74 -2.16 19.61
N HIS A 43 1.59 -3.05 18.62
CA HIS A 43 2.68 -3.84 18.07
C HIS A 43 3.75 -2.96 17.42
N MET A 44 3.35 -1.97 16.62
CA MET A 44 4.27 -1.02 15.99
C MET A 44 5.01 -0.19 17.02
N ALA A 45 4.32 0.36 18.03
CA ALA A 45 4.94 1.16 19.09
C ALA A 45 5.93 0.34 19.94
N LYS A 46 5.69 -0.96 20.10
CA LYS A 46 6.58 -1.87 20.85
C LYS A 46 7.87 -2.18 20.10
N ASN A 47 7.80 -2.44 18.79
CA ASN A 47 8.96 -2.85 17.98
C ASN A 47 9.70 -1.65 17.37
N TYR A 48 8.99 -0.54 17.14
CA TYR A 48 9.50 0.69 16.53
C TYR A 48 9.14 1.88 17.43
N PRO A 49 9.82 2.03 18.58
CA PRO A 49 9.56 3.13 19.51
C PRO A 49 9.83 4.48 18.83
N LEU A 50 9.17 5.54 19.31
CA LEU A 50 9.34 6.88 18.74
C LEU A 50 10.81 7.30 18.76
N GLY A 51 11.36 7.50 17.57
CA GLY A 51 12.58 8.28 17.39
C GLY A 51 12.30 9.77 17.65
N PRO A 52 13.33 10.57 17.96
CA PRO A 52 13.20 12.00 18.20
C PRO A 52 12.53 12.75 17.05
N ASP A 53 12.61 12.24 15.82
CA ASP A 53 12.10 12.91 14.61
C ASP A 53 10.89 12.23 13.97
N ASN A 54 10.37 11.13 14.54
CA ASN A 54 9.23 10.40 13.98
C ASN A 54 7.96 10.54 14.83
N GLY A 55 6.82 10.72 14.17
CA GLY A 55 5.52 10.73 14.85
C GLY A 55 5.05 9.31 15.22
N ASN A 56 4.12 9.23 16.18
CA ASN A 56 3.56 7.96 16.62
C ASN A 56 2.72 7.29 15.51
N LYS A 57 2.92 5.99 15.29
CA LYS A 57 2.14 5.18 14.35
C LYS A 57 0.84 4.75 15.02
N THR A 58 -0.17 5.63 14.98
CA THR A 58 -1.49 5.36 15.56
C THR A 58 -2.26 4.31 14.74
N ALA A 59 -3.37 3.81 15.29
CA ALA A 59 -4.25 2.86 14.63
C ALA A 59 -4.73 3.38 13.25
N GLU A 60 -5.10 4.66 13.18
CA GLU A 60 -5.56 5.31 11.95
C GLU A 60 -4.45 5.37 10.89
N LEU A 61 -3.21 5.61 11.32
CA LEU A 61 -2.06 5.64 10.41
C LEU A 61 -1.67 4.24 9.92
N CYS A 62 -1.78 3.21 10.77
CA CYS A 62 -1.58 1.82 10.37
C CYS A 62 -2.63 1.39 9.33
N GLU A 63 -3.90 1.73 9.56
CA GLU A 63 -4.99 1.46 8.62
C GLU A 63 -4.78 2.19 7.29
N TRP A 64 -4.47 3.49 7.35
CA TRP A 64 -4.19 4.28 6.16
C TRP A 64 -3.02 3.72 5.35
N LYS A 65 -1.90 3.38 6.03
CA LYS A 65 -0.73 2.81 5.38
C LYS A 65 -1.05 1.46 4.73
N PHE A 66 -1.79 0.58 5.42
CA PHE A 66 -2.23 -0.68 4.83
C PHE A 66 -3.07 -0.48 3.57
N LYS A 67 -4.00 0.49 3.55
CA LYS A 67 -4.80 0.81 2.35
C LYS A 67 -3.92 1.28 1.19
N VAL A 68 -2.90 2.10 1.46
CA VAL A 68 -1.92 2.54 0.46
C VAL A 68 -1.14 1.35 -0.10
N LEU A 69 -0.59 0.50 0.76
CA LEU A 69 0.18 -0.70 0.35
C LEU A 69 -0.69 -1.67 -0.47
N LYS A 70 -1.92 -1.92 -0.02
CA LYS A 70 -2.88 -2.78 -0.73
C LYS A 70 -3.22 -2.21 -2.11
N LYS A 71 -3.38 -0.89 -2.24
CA LYS A 71 -3.61 -0.24 -3.54
C LYS A 71 -2.40 -0.44 -4.48
N SER A 72 -1.19 -0.19 -3.99
CA SER A 72 0.04 -0.40 -4.77
C SER A 72 0.17 -1.85 -5.24
N TYR A 73 -0.11 -2.83 -4.37
CA TYR A 73 -0.10 -4.24 -4.72
C TYR A 73 -1.06 -4.55 -5.88
N TYR A 74 -2.30 -4.07 -5.82
CA TYR A 74 -3.25 -4.31 -6.91
C TYR A 74 -2.85 -3.60 -8.20
N THR A 75 -2.29 -2.40 -8.13
CA THR A 75 -1.75 -1.71 -9.32
C THR A 75 -0.63 -2.53 -9.96
N ILE A 76 0.30 -3.06 -9.17
CA ILE A 76 1.38 -3.94 -9.68
C ILE A 76 0.82 -5.23 -10.25
N THR A 77 -0.17 -5.84 -9.59
CA THR A 77 -0.81 -7.09 -10.04
C THR A 77 -1.56 -6.87 -11.35
N ASP A 78 -2.31 -5.77 -11.46
CA ASP A 78 -3.01 -5.37 -12.68
C ASP A 78 -2.04 -5.10 -13.82
N LEU A 79 -0.94 -4.39 -13.55
CA LEU A 79 0.12 -4.19 -14.52
C LEU A 79 0.69 -5.53 -15.00
N LYS A 80 1.02 -6.46 -14.08
CA LYS A 80 1.50 -7.81 -14.43
C LYS A 80 0.48 -8.62 -15.25
N LEU A 81 -0.82 -8.41 -15.04
CA LEU A 81 -1.89 -9.23 -15.62
C LEU A 81 -2.42 -8.70 -16.96
N VAL A 82 -2.55 -7.38 -17.09
CA VAL A 82 -3.02 -6.69 -18.31
C VAL A 82 -1.91 -6.67 -19.37
N THR A 83 -0.66 -6.84 -18.96
CA THR A 83 0.48 -6.58 -19.84
C THR A 83 1.53 -7.70 -19.80
N SER A 84 1.34 -8.71 -20.65
CA SER A 84 2.40 -9.70 -20.96
C SER A 84 3.63 -9.08 -21.66
N GLY A 85 3.67 -7.75 -21.81
CA GLY A 85 4.68 -6.99 -22.54
C GLY A 85 5.37 -5.89 -21.72
N PHE A 86 4.94 -5.60 -20.49
CA PHE A 86 5.70 -4.68 -19.65
C PHE A 86 6.72 -5.49 -18.88
N ALA A 87 7.97 -5.06 -18.94
CA ALA A 87 9.02 -5.62 -18.12
C ALA A 87 8.86 -5.08 -16.70
N TYR A 88 7.93 -5.64 -15.92
CA TYR A 88 7.92 -5.47 -14.48
C TYR A 88 8.71 -6.61 -13.85
N ASP A 89 9.72 -6.26 -13.08
CA ASP A 89 10.54 -7.17 -12.28
C ASP A 89 10.47 -6.75 -10.81
N ASP A 90 10.49 -7.72 -9.90
CA ASP A 90 10.42 -7.45 -8.45
C ASP A 90 11.72 -6.79 -7.93
N GLU A 91 12.85 -6.95 -8.63
CA GLU A 91 14.15 -6.35 -8.26
C GLU A 91 14.32 -4.92 -8.81
N HIS A 92 13.97 -4.68 -10.08
CA HIS A 92 14.16 -3.41 -10.78
C HIS A 92 12.87 -2.57 -10.91
N GLY A 93 11.72 -3.12 -10.49
CA GLY A 93 10.41 -2.49 -10.61
C GLY A 93 9.94 -2.44 -12.06
N VAL A 94 9.29 -1.32 -12.40
CA VAL A 94 8.77 -1.08 -13.74
C VAL A 94 9.90 -0.68 -14.69
N ILE A 95 10.19 -1.50 -15.71
CA ILE A 95 11.14 -1.17 -16.78
C ILE A 95 10.37 -0.54 -17.95
N ILE A 96 10.52 0.79 -18.10
CA ILE A 96 9.99 1.55 -19.23
C ILE A 96 11.01 1.47 -20.37
N LEU A 97 10.84 0.51 -21.28
CA LEU A 97 11.58 0.49 -22.55
C LEU A 97 10.88 1.39 -23.58
N LEU A 98 11.66 2.00 -24.47
CA LEU A 98 11.15 2.84 -25.56
C LEU A 98 10.12 2.09 -26.44
N ASP A 99 10.36 0.78 -26.62
CA ASP A 99 9.50 -0.13 -27.40
C ASP A 99 8.14 -0.41 -26.74
N ASN A 100 7.98 -0.04 -25.45
CA ASN A 100 6.78 -0.26 -24.65
C ASN A 100 6.08 1.06 -24.26
N ALA A 101 6.56 2.21 -24.74
CA ALA A 101 5.99 3.53 -24.40
C ALA A 101 4.51 3.66 -24.79
N ASP A 102 4.13 3.12 -25.94
CA ASP A 102 2.75 3.15 -26.44
C ASP A 102 1.79 2.37 -25.52
N LEU A 103 2.29 1.34 -24.84
CA LEU A 103 1.51 0.57 -23.88
C LEU A 103 1.26 1.35 -22.59
N TRP A 104 2.19 2.20 -22.16
CA TRP A 104 2.02 3.10 -21.02
C TRP A 104 0.92 4.13 -21.27
N ASP A 105 0.89 4.71 -22.47
CA ASP A 105 -0.14 5.66 -22.86
C ASP A 105 -1.52 5.02 -22.86
N LEU A 106 -1.64 3.78 -23.37
CA LEU A 106 -2.88 3.02 -23.33
C LEU A 106 -3.33 2.72 -21.88
N TYR A 107 -2.40 2.32 -21.01
CA TYR A 107 -2.67 2.05 -19.60
C TYR A 107 -3.20 3.30 -18.86
N VAL A 108 -2.53 4.45 -19.03
CA VAL A 108 -2.97 5.73 -18.46
C VAL A 108 -4.36 6.11 -18.97
N GLN A 109 -4.63 5.89 -20.25
CA GLN A 109 -5.92 6.18 -20.86
C GLN A 109 -7.05 5.31 -20.29
N VAL A 110 -6.83 3.99 -20.18
CA VAL A 110 -7.82 3.05 -19.62
C VAL A 110 -8.07 3.32 -18.14
N MET A 111 -7.03 3.55 -17.33
CA MET A 111 -7.18 3.90 -15.93
C MET A 111 -7.92 5.23 -15.74
N SER A 112 -7.63 6.24 -16.56
CA SER A 112 -8.31 7.54 -16.49
C SER A 112 -9.81 7.41 -16.80
N PHE A 113 -10.18 6.52 -17.73
CA PHE A 113 -11.56 6.20 -18.04
C PHE A 113 -12.26 5.51 -16.86
N PHE A 114 -11.61 4.51 -16.26
CA PHE A 114 -12.18 3.74 -15.15
C PHE A 114 -12.40 4.56 -13.87
N VAL A 115 -11.50 5.51 -13.57
CA VAL A 115 -11.65 6.44 -12.45
C VAL A 115 -12.82 7.40 -12.68
N ARG A 116 -13.03 7.86 -13.92
CA ARG A 116 -14.08 8.83 -14.30
C ARG A 116 -15.48 8.22 -14.37
N SER A 117 -15.61 6.94 -14.68
CA SER A 117 -16.89 6.22 -14.61
C SER A 117 -17.28 5.84 -13.17
N SER A 118 -16.31 5.66 -12.28
CA SER A 118 -16.56 5.34 -10.85
C SER A 118 -16.92 6.56 -9.99
N THR A 119 -16.76 7.79 -10.49
CA THR A 119 -17.14 9.04 -9.80
C THR A 119 -18.49 9.61 -10.27
N ASN A 120 -19.17 8.93 -11.19
CA ASN A 120 -20.50 9.30 -11.72
C ASN A 120 -21.60 8.30 -11.35
N ILE A 121 -21.43 7.53 -10.27
CA ILE A 121 -22.48 6.69 -9.65
C ILE A 121 -22.66 7.12 -8.20
#